data_AF-A0A6J1P5E5-F1
#
_entry.id   AF-A0A6J1P5E5-F1
#
_cell.length_a   1.000
_cell.length_b   1.000
_cell.length_c   1.000
_cell.angle_alpha   90.00
_cell.angle_beta   90.00
_cell.angle_gamma   90.00
#
_symmetry.space_group_name_H-M   'P 1'
#
loop_
_entity.id
_entity.type
_entity.pdbx_description
1 polymer ?
#
loop_
_entity_poly.entity_id
_entity_poly.type
_entity_poly.pdbx_seq_one_letter_code
_entity_poly.pdbx_strand_id
1 'polypeptide(L)'
;MSFQKLRILFLLCVYLQCDFVECAMKSSLVFVIDDTYSMSDEIRQVKQKTYEVFDAVLSSNGSAIDDFVLVTFNDPDTKLRITTTDKDAYKRAVEAIRVHGGDDCEEYAMSGIELALENSKPNSVLYVFTDASAKDYEKFERVKSLSLKKSTQVTFLLTGKCGGTTTPDYVVFEKLAEATSGQVFNIERQDVNKIIDYIIASIKHKKTILTQKTLQSSDVSNVE
;
A
#
# COMPACT_ATOMS: atom_id res chain seq x y z
N MET A 1 -53.78 -6.48 -26.75
CA MET A 1 -52.93 -6.28 -25.54
C MET A 1 -51.86 -5.28 -25.89
N SER A 2 -51.95 -4.10 -25.26
CA SER A 2 -51.44 -2.82 -25.77
C SER A 2 -49.93 -2.66 -25.63
N PHE A 3 -49.27 -2.25 -26.72
CA PHE A 3 -47.87 -1.80 -26.80
C PHE A 3 -47.52 -0.68 -25.80
N GLN A 4 -48.52 -0.02 -25.18
CA GLN A 4 -48.30 0.93 -24.08
C GLN A 4 -47.76 0.26 -22.81
N LYS A 5 -48.13 -0.99 -22.49
CA LYS A 5 -47.60 -1.68 -21.30
C LYS A 5 -46.12 -2.02 -21.43
N LEU A 6 -45.65 -2.30 -22.65
CA LEU A 6 -44.25 -2.62 -22.91
C LEU A 6 -43.35 -1.36 -22.91
N ARG A 7 -43.86 -0.21 -23.38
CA ARG A 7 -43.14 1.08 -23.30
C ARG A 7 -43.00 1.59 -21.87
N ILE A 8 -44.00 1.40 -21.02
CA ILE A 8 -43.94 1.83 -19.61
C ILE A 8 -42.98 0.93 -18.81
N LEU A 9 -42.91 -0.38 -19.12
CA LEU A 9 -41.96 -1.29 -18.49
C LEU A 9 -40.51 -1.00 -18.92
N PHE A 10 -40.29 -0.63 -20.18
CA PHE A 10 -38.98 -0.18 -20.68
C PHE A 10 -38.55 1.14 -20.05
N LEU A 11 -39.48 2.12 -19.93
CA LEU A 11 -39.20 3.39 -19.27
C LEU A 11 -38.90 3.21 -17.77
N LEU A 12 -39.64 2.35 -17.05
CA LEU A 12 -39.34 2.02 -15.66
C LEU A 12 -37.98 1.32 -15.48
N CYS A 13 -37.54 0.51 -16.45
CA CYS A 13 -36.22 -0.14 -16.42
C CYS A 13 -35.09 0.88 -16.61
N VAL A 14 -35.30 1.92 -17.44
CA VAL A 14 -34.34 3.02 -17.63
C VAL A 14 -34.29 3.95 -16.41
N TYR A 15 -35.41 4.16 -15.71
CA TYR A 15 -35.42 4.89 -14.42
C TYR A 15 -34.88 4.07 -13.23
N LEU A 16 -34.71 2.75 -13.40
CA LEU A 16 -34.07 1.85 -12.44
C LEU A 16 -32.56 1.64 -12.71
N GLN A 17 -31.99 2.29 -13.73
CA GLN A 17 -30.56 2.62 -13.70
C GLN A 17 -30.37 3.73 -12.67
N CYS A 18 -30.46 3.31 -11.40
CA CYS A 18 -29.72 3.93 -10.32
C CYS A 18 -28.34 4.23 -10.89
N ASP A 19 -27.96 5.50 -10.88
CA ASP A 19 -26.62 5.96 -11.18
C ASP A 19 -25.66 4.98 -10.51
N PHE A 20 -25.07 4.10 -11.30
CA PHE A 20 -23.92 3.32 -10.88
C PHE A 20 -22.80 4.36 -10.82
N VAL A 21 -22.88 5.23 -9.82
CA VAL A 21 -21.75 5.96 -9.30
C VAL A 21 -20.84 4.82 -8.89
N GLU A 22 -19.94 4.44 -9.79
CA GLU A 22 -18.72 3.76 -9.43
C GLU A 22 -18.02 4.75 -8.51
N CYS A 23 -18.38 4.69 -7.23
CA CYS A 23 -17.70 5.39 -6.16
C CYS A 23 -16.32 4.74 -6.16
N ALA A 24 -15.41 5.27 -6.97
CA ALA A 24 -14.08 4.75 -7.14
C ALA A 24 -13.50 4.58 -5.74
N MET A 25 -13.37 3.33 -5.27
CA MET A 25 -13.00 3.06 -3.89
C MET A 25 -11.61 3.64 -3.67
N LYS A 26 -11.58 4.72 -2.90
CA LYS A 26 -10.38 5.47 -2.55
C LYS A 26 -9.60 4.70 -1.48
N SER A 27 -8.33 4.47 -1.75
CA SER A 27 -7.40 3.70 -0.93
C SER A 27 -6.24 4.57 -0.45
N SER A 28 -5.41 4.04 0.45
CA SER A 28 -4.22 4.71 0.96
C SER A 28 -2.96 4.11 0.33
N LEU A 29 -1.94 4.94 0.12
CA LEU A 29 -0.56 4.48 -0.05
C LEU A 29 0.14 4.55 1.30
N VAL A 30 0.49 3.39 1.83
CA VAL A 30 0.98 3.26 3.20
C VAL A 30 2.44 2.85 3.20
N PHE A 31 3.26 3.57 3.96
CA PHE A 31 4.65 3.24 4.22
C PHE A 31 4.86 2.99 5.71
N VAL A 32 5.46 1.85 6.03
CA VAL A 32 5.80 1.42 7.38
C VAL A 32 7.31 1.20 7.40
N ILE A 33 8.04 2.08 8.08
CA ILE A 33 9.49 2.17 7.96
C ILE A 33 10.13 1.92 9.32
N ASP A 34 10.98 0.92 9.37
CA ASP A 34 11.93 0.71 10.45
C ASP A 34 12.88 1.92 10.55
N ASP A 35 12.87 2.63 11.69
CA ASP A 35 13.69 3.81 11.94
C ASP A 35 14.84 3.58 12.92
N THR A 36 15.40 2.37 12.93
CA THR A 36 16.64 2.02 13.63
C THR A 36 17.89 2.62 13.00
N TYR A 37 19.01 2.59 13.73
CA TYR A 37 20.31 3.05 13.21
C TYR A 37 20.79 2.26 11.98
N SER A 38 20.50 0.96 11.92
CA SER A 38 20.93 0.08 10.83
C SER A 38 20.29 0.44 9.49
N MET A 39 19.09 1.04 9.53
CA MET A 39 18.30 1.49 8.38
C MET A 39 18.68 2.88 7.82
N SER A 40 19.73 3.51 8.35
CA SER A 40 20.09 4.91 8.01
C SER A 40 20.31 5.16 6.51
N ASP A 41 20.94 4.24 5.79
CA ASP A 41 21.24 4.41 4.36
C ASP A 41 20.00 4.15 3.49
N GLU A 42 19.18 3.19 3.87
CA GLU A 42 17.90 2.82 3.26
C GLU A 42 16.90 3.96 3.42
N ILE A 43 16.78 4.53 4.62
CA ILE A 43 15.93 5.71 4.88
C ILE A 43 16.39 6.91 4.05
N ARG A 44 17.69 7.10 3.86
CA ARG A 44 18.21 8.17 2.99
C ARG A 44 17.73 7.98 1.55
N GLN A 45 17.75 6.75 1.04
CA GLN A 45 17.24 6.40 -0.29
C GLN A 45 15.73 6.64 -0.40
N VAL A 46 14.94 6.19 0.59
CA VAL A 46 13.49 6.44 0.64
C VAL A 46 13.19 7.95 0.62
N LYS A 47 13.91 8.73 1.43
CA LYS A 47 13.79 10.20 1.47
C LYS A 47 14.05 10.83 0.09
N GLN A 48 15.08 10.40 -0.61
CA GLN A 48 15.42 10.92 -1.94
C GLN A 48 14.33 10.64 -2.97
N LYS A 49 13.72 9.45 -2.93
CA LYS A 49 12.71 9.01 -3.91
C LYS A 49 11.27 9.37 -3.54
N THR A 50 11.02 9.89 -2.35
CA THR A 50 9.67 10.23 -1.87
C THR A 50 8.92 11.14 -2.85
N TYR A 51 9.61 12.15 -3.41
CA TYR A 51 8.99 13.03 -4.40
C TYR A 51 8.53 12.29 -5.65
N GLU A 52 9.34 11.37 -6.17
CA GLU A 52 9.03 10.62 -7.38
C GLU A 52 7.81 9.70 -7.18
N VAL A 53 7.67 9.11 -5.99
CA VAL A 53 6.48 8.34 -5.61
C VAL A 53 5.23 9.22 -5.62
N PHE A 54 5.27 10.39 -4.98
CA PHE A 54 4.14 11.32 -4.97
C PHE A 54 3.78 11.82 -6.36
N ASP A 55 4.78 12.21 -7.15
CA ASP A 55 4.55 12.69 -8.51
C ASP A 55 3.99 11.59 -9.41
N ALA A 56 4.38 10.33 -9.20
CA ALA A 56 3.77 9.20 -9.88
C ALA A 56 2.29 9.01 -9.51
N VAL A 57 1.94 9.17 -8.23
CA VAL A 57 0.54 9.07 -7.75
C VAL A 57 -0.30 10.23 -8.28
N LEU A 58 0.18 11.48 -8.20
CA LEU A 58 -0.57 12.68 -8.63
C LEU A 58 -0.67 12.78 -10.16
N SER A 59 0.40 12.48 -10.89
CA SER A 59 0.38 12.45 -12.37
C SER A 59 -0.47 11.28 -12.91
N SER A 60 -0.79 10.32 -12.04
CA SER A 60 -1.84 9.35 -12.27
C SER A 60 -3.20 9.94 -11.89
N ASN A 61 -3.67 10.97 -12.62
CA ASN A 61 -5.08 11.40 -12.56
C ASN A 61 -5.97 10.15 -12.76
N GLY A 62 -6.76 9.79 -11.73
CA GLY A 62 -7.47 8.50 -11.67
C GLY A 62 -6.84 7.47 -10.72
N SER A 63 -5.81 7.85 -9.96
CA SER A 63 -5.27 7.03 -8.88
C SER A 63 -6.39 6.70 -7.88
N ALA A 64 -6.51 5.41 -7.57
CA ALA A 64 -7.34 4.94 -6.46
C ALA A 64 -6.78 5.45 -5.13
N ILE A 65 -5.49 5.85 -5.06
CA ILE A 65 -4.88 6.41 -3.85
C ILE A 65 -5.44 7.81 -3.60
N ASP A 66 -5.92 8.03 -2.38
CA ASP A 66 -6.55 9.25 -1.91
C ASP A 66 -5.69 9.97 -0.88
N ASP A 67 -5.11 9.21 0.04
CA ASP A 67 -4.22 9.70 1.08
C ASP A 67 -2.98 8.83 1.25
N PHE A 68 -2.03 9.35 2.00
CA PHE A 68 -0.78 8.72 2.33
C PHE A 68 -0.68 8.56 3.83
N VAL A 69 -0.23 7.39 4.26
CA VAL A 69 -0.01 7.06 5.67
C VAL A 69 1.47 6.74 5.85
N LEU A 70 2.11 7.35 6.84
CA LEU A 70 3.48 7.05 7.24
C LEU A 70 3.49 6.63 8.69
N VAL A 71 3.97 5.41 8.93
CA VAL A 71 4.26 4.88 10.25
C VAL A 71 5.75 4.57 10.31
N THR A 72 6.38 4.85 11.46
CA THR A 72 7.69 4.29 11.76
C THR A 72 7.61 3.33 12.95
N PHE A 73 8.55 2.41 13.02
CA PHE A 73 8.64 1.47 14.12
C PHE A 73 10.10 1.13 14.43
N ASN A 74 10.32 0.73 15.68
CA ASN A 74 11.49 0.05 16.21
C ASN A 74 11.04 -0.66 17.50
N ASP A 75 11.94 -1.32 18.21
CA ASP A 75 11.71 -1.86 19.54
C ASP A 75 12.00 -0.80 20.62
N PRO A 76 11.05 -0.48 21.50
CA PRO A 76 9.64 -0.94 21.56
C PRO A 76 8.64 0.02 20.89
N ASP A 77 9.12 1.07 20.21
CA ASP A 77 8.27 2.19 19.80
C ASP A 77 7.65 2.02 18.42
N THR A 78 6.35 2.35 18.31
CA THR A 78 5.65 2.52 17.03
C THR A 78 4.98 3.87 16.96
N LYS A 79 5.05 4.55 15.81
CA LYS A 79 4.59 5.92 15.68
C LYS A 79 3.93 6.22 14.35
N LEU A 80 2.67 6.63 14.41
CA LEU A 80 2.01 7.30 13.28
C LEU A 80 2.66 8.67 13.09
N ARG A 81 3.34 8.85 11.97
CA ARG A 81 4.00 10.13 11.63
C ARG A 81 3.00 11.09 11.00
N ILE A 82 2.18 10.61 10.06
CA ILE A 82 1.14 11.42 9.40
C ILE A 82 0.15 10.53 8.63
N THR A 83 -1.10 11.02 8.51
CA THR A 83 -2.07 10.63 7.48
C THR A 83 -2.49 11.90 6.75
N THR A 84 -2.26 12.00 5.44
CA THR A 84 -2.50 13.27 4.71
C THR A 84 -2.70 13.07 3.21
N THR A 85 -3.38 14.04 2.59
CA THR A 85 -3.46 14.21 1.12
C THR A 85 -2.44 15.26 0.62
N ASP A 86 -1.80 16.01 1.53
CA ASP A 86 -0.83 17.06 1.23
C ASP A 86 0.57 16.47 1.01
N LYS A 87 1.07 16.65 -0.22
CA LYS A 87 2.41 16.20 -0.67
C LYS A 87 3.53 16.77 0.17
N ASP A 88 3.50 18.06 0.46
CA ASP A 88 4.58 18.72 1.18
C ASP A 88 4.55 18.37 2.67
N ALA A 89 3.36 18.16 3.23
CA ALA A 89 3.20 17.67 4.59
C ALA A 89 3.77 16.25 4.74
N TYR A 90 3.44 15.35 3.82
CA TYR A 90 3.99 14.00 3.83
C TYR A 90 5.50 14.00 3.67
N LYS A 91 6.01 14.80 2.73
CA LYS A 91 7.45 14.92 2.53
C LYS A 91 8.16 15.40 3.79
N ARG A 92 7.66 16.46 4.44
CA ARG A 92 8.23 16.94 5.70
C ARG A 92 8.24 15.84 6.75
N ALA A 93 7.20 15.01 6.82
CA ALA A 93 7.15 13.87 7.73
C ALA A 93 8.24 12.81 7.41
N VAL A 94 8.45 12.48 6.13
CA VAL A 94 9.53 11.58 5.70
C VAL A 94 10.91 12.17 5.98
N GLU A 95 11.13 13.45 5.65
CA GLU A 95 12.38 14.17 5.93
C GLU A 95 12.66 14.26 7.43
N ALA A 96 11.62 14.29 8.26
CA ALA A 96 11.70 14.34 9.72
C ALA A 96 11.94 12.96 10.37
N ILE A 97 11.97 11.85 9.63
CA ILE A 97 12.40 10.56 10.17
C ILE A 97 13.84 10.70 10.67
N ARG A 98 14.07 10.31 11.93
CA ARG A 98 15.37 10.30 12.58
C ARG A 98 15.58 8.88 13.08
N VAL A 99 16.77 8.36 12.84
CA VAL A 99 17.14 7.02 13.28
C VAL A 99 17.41 7.01 14.78
N HIS A 100 16.96 5.98 15.48
CA HIS A 100 17.20 5.76 16.90
C HIS A 100 16.97 4.29 17.30
N GLY A 101 17.41 3.86 18.48
CA GLY A 101 17.18 2.49 18.97
C GLY A 101 18.04 1.43 18.27
N GLY A 102 17.59 0.17 18.27
CA GLY A 102 18.29 -0.98 17.69
C GLY A 102 19.31 -1.63 18.63
N ASP A 103 18.93 -1.85 19.89
CA ASP A 103 19.80 -2.51 20.89
C ASP A 103 19.96 -4.01 20.61
N ASP A 104 18.84 -4.70 20.39
CA ASP A 104 18.80 -6.05 19.80
C ASP A 104 18.33 -5.99 18.35
N CYS A 105 18.39 -7.13 17.66
CA CYS A 105 18.21 -7.12 16.23
C CYS A 105 16.73 -7.07 15.84
N GLU A 106 15.87 -7.85 16.50
CA GLU A 106 14.46 -7.97 16.12
C GLU A 106 13.65 -6.73 16.53
N GLU A 107 12.74 -6.31 15.65
CA GLU A 107 12.01 -5.04 15.77
C GLU A 107 10.48 -5.25 15.82
N TYR A 108 9.70 -4.23 16.24
CA TYR A 108 8.23 -4.34 16.41
C TYR A 108 7.46 -4.12 15.11
N ALA A 109 7.85 -4.86 14.06
CA ALA A 109 7.29 -4.72 12.72
C ALA A 109 5.78 -5.00 12.67
N MET A 110 5.27 -5.99 13.41
CA MET A 110 3.83 -6.32 13.38
C MET A 110 2.99 -5.20 13.99
N SER A 111 3.47 -4.58 15.07
CA SER A 111 2.84 -3.42 15.70
C SER A 111 2.83 -2.21 14.76
N GLY A 112 3.93 -1.97 14.04
CA GLY A 112 4.00 -0.92 13.02
C GLY A 112 2.96 -1.13 11.91
N ILE A 113 2.84 -2.38 11.43
CA ILE A 113 1.85 -2.75 10.40
C ILE A 113 0.43 -2.62 10.95
N GLU A 114 0.15 -3.06 12.17
CA GLU A 114 -1.17 -2.92 12.81
C GLU A 114 -1.58 -1.44 12.88
N LEU A 115 -0.72 -0.57 13.39
CA LEU A 115 -0.99 0.86 13.50
C LEU A 115 -1.24 1.49 12.12
N ALA A 116 -0.46 1.09 11.12
CA ALA A 116 -0.61 1.56 9.75
C ALA A 116 -1.94 1.11 9.13
N LEU A 117 -2.31 -0.15 9.33
CA LEU A 117 -3.59 -0.70 8.91
C LEU A 117 -4.74 0.03 9.59
N GLU A 118 -4.68 0.31 10.89
CA GLU A 118 -5.73 1.04 11.60
C GLU A 118 -6.01 2.42 11.00
N ASN A 119 -4.95 3.09 10.53
CA ASN A 119 -5.00 4.43 9.96
C ASN A 119 -5.15 4.48 8.43
N SER A 120 -5.22 3.33 7.76
CA SER A 120 -5.40 3.25 6.31
C SER A 120 -6.84 2.93 5.88
N LYS A 121 -7.17 3.32 4.65
CA LYS A 121 -8.45 2.96 4.00
C LYS A 121 -8.47 1.49 3.58
N PRO A 122 -9.66 0.91 3.32
CA PRO A 122 -9.75 -0.39 2.63
C PRO A 122 -9.12 -0.34 1.22
N ASN A 123 -8.78 -1.51 0.68
CA ASN A 123 -8.17 -1.71 -0.64
C ASN A 123 -6.82 -0.98 -0.82
N SER A 124 -6.13 -0.70 0.29
CA SER A 124 -4.83 -0.02 0.31
C SER A 124 -3.68 -0.92 -0.12
N VAL A 125 -2.56 -0.29 -0.45
CA VAL A 125 -1.27 -0.96 -0.63
C VAL A 125 -0.34 -0.47 0.47
N LEU A 126 0.26 -1.41 1.19
CA LEU A 126 1.13 -1.17 2.33
C LEU A 126 2.52 -1.73 2.04
N TYR A 127 3.53 -0.86 2.15
CA TYR A 127 4.93 -1.22 1.98
C TYR A 127 5.66 -1.15 3.31
N VAL A 128 6.30 -2.26 3.68
CA VAL A 128 7.10 -2.39 4.91
C VAL A 128 8.58 -2.39 4.54
N PHE A 129 9.37 -1.52 5.17
CA PHE A 129 10.82 -1.42 4.97
C PHE A 129 11.51 -1.76 6.29
N THR A 130 12.36 -2.78 6.31
CA THR A 130 13.16 -3.17 7.49
C THR A 130 14.36 -4.01 7.09
N ASP A 131 15.38 -4.02 7.94
CA ASP A 131 16.52 -4.92 7.85
C ASP A 131 16.55 -5.96 8.98
N ALA A 132 15.46 -6.06 9.74
CA ALA A 132 15.29 -6.90 10.91
C ALA A 132 14.12 -7.90 10.78
N SER A 133 14.14 -8.93 11.64
CA SER A 133 12.99 -9.81 11.83
C SER A 133 11.94 -9.19 12.76
N ALA A 134 10.70 -9.70 12.75
CA ALA A 134 9.65 -9.20 13.64
C ALA A 134 9.75 -9.85 15.04
N LYS A 135 10.09 -9.06 16.07
CA LYS A 135 10.12 -9.50 17.47
C LYS A 135 8.73 -9.85 18.01
N ASP A 136 7.74 -9.11 17.55
CA ASP A 136 6.33 -9.21 17.94
C ASP A 136 5.51 -10.08 16.98
N TYR A 137 6.14 -11.14 16.45
CA TYR A 137 5.56 -12.05 15.46
C TYR A 137 4.31 -12.78 15.97
N GLU A 138 4.09 -12.85 17.28
CA GLU A 138 2.85 -13.37 17.89
C GLU A 138 1.60 -12.56 17.51
N LYS A 139 1.76 -11.30 17.10
CA LYS A 139 0.66 -10.47 16.58
C LYS A 139 0.22 -10.84 15.16
N PHE A 140 0.90 -11.78 14.50
CA PHE A 140 0.64 -12.17 13.11
C PHE A 140 -0.84 -12.42 12.80
N GLU A 141 -1.56 -13.21 13.60
CA GLU A 141 -2.97 -13.54 13.29
C GLU A 141 -3.89 -12.30 13.37
N ARG A 142 -3.59 -11.38 14.27
CA ARG A 142 -4.30 -10.10 14.40
C ARG A 142 -4.05 -9.23 13.18
N VAL A 143 -2.79 -9.04 12.81
CA VAL A 143 -2.39 -8.24 11.65
C VAL A 143 -2.97 -8.84 10.36
N LYS A 144 -2.82 -10.14 10.15
CA LYS A 144 -3.40 -10.87 9.01
C LYS A 144 -4.91 -10.66 8.91
N SER A 145 -5.64 -10.85 10.00
CA SER A 145 -7.09 -10.66 10.04
C SER A 145 -7.49 -9.24 9.67
N LEU A 146 -6.74 -8.24 10.16
CA LEU A 146 -6.97 -6.83 9.85
C LEU A 146 -6.67 -6.51 8.38
N SER A 147 -5.54 -7.00 7.84
CA SER A 147 -5.17 -6.84 6.43
C SER A 147 -6.22 -7.43 5.49
N LEU A 148 -6.69 -8.65 5.77
CA LEU A 148 -7.73 -9.31 4.99
C LEU A 148 -9.06 -8.56 5.04
N LYS A 149 -9.48 -8.13 6.25
CA LYS A 149 -10.71 -7.34 6.44
C LYS A 149 -10.67 -6.02 5.66
N LYS A 150 -9.50 -5.38 5.58
CA LYS A 150 -9.31 -4.15 4.81
C LYS A 150 -8.94 -4.42 3.35
N SER A 151 -8.85 -5.66 2.90
CA SER A 151 -8.36 -6.02 1.55
C SER A 151 -7.04 -5.30 1.20
N THR A 152 -6.16 -5.13 2.19
CA THR A 152 -4.90 -4.41 2.04
C THR A 152 -3.81 -5.38 1.60
N GLN A 153 -3.15 -5.06 0.49
CA GLN A 153 -1.97 -5.80 0.01
C GLN A 153 -0.74 -5.36 0.81
N VAL A 154 -0.06 -6.30 1.47
CA VAL A 154 1.14 -6.02 2.27
C VAL A 154 2.38 -6.51 1.53
N THR A 155 3.25 -5.58 1.15
CA THR A 155 4.50 -5.85 0.44
C THR A 155 5.69 -5.52 1.32
N PHE A 156 6.65 -6.43 1.43
CA PHE A 156 7.84 -6.28 2.24
C PHE A 156 9.06 -5.98 1.38
N LEU A 157 9.88 -5.05 1.85
CA LEU A 157 11.20 -4.73 1.33
C LEU A 157 12.20 -5.00 2.45
N LEU A 158 12.77 -6.19 2.43
CA LEU A 158 13.66 -6.71 3.46
C LEU A 158 15.10 -6.58 2.98
N THR A 159 15.95 -5.92 3.77
CA THR A 159 17.38 -5.78 3.47
C THR A 159 18.29 -6.56 4.42
N GLY A 160 17.70 -7.24 5.40
CA GLY A 160 18.40 -8.02 6.41
C GLY A 160 17.45 -8.96 7.16
N LYS A 161 18.01 -9.65 8.17
CA LYS A 161 17.31 -10.58 9.08
C LYS A 161 18.16 -10.81 10.32
N CYS A 162 17.50 -11.15 11.43
CA CYS A 162 18.17 -11.33 12.74
C CYS A 162 18.62 -12.76 13.04
N GLY A 163 18.20 -13.70 12.18
CA GLY A 163 18.64 -15.08 12.25
C GLY A 163 18.50 -15.77 10.90
N GLY A 164 17.58 -16.74 10.85
CA GLY A 164 17.30 -17.51 9.64
C GLY A 164 16.14 -16.93 8.84
N THR A 165 15.98 -17.39 7.60
CA THR A 165 14.74 -17.16 6.85
C THR A 165 13.66 -18.18 7.20
N THR A 166 13.99 -19.18 8.01
CA THR A 166 13.09 -20.26 8.44
C THR A 166 12.55 -20.06 9.85
N THR A 167 12.97 -18.99 10.54
CA THR A 167 12.57 -18.71 11.91
C THR A 167 11.21 -18.00 11.94
N PRO A 168 10.38 -18.20 12.97
CA PRO A 168 9.01 -17.69 13.00
C PRO A 168 8.89 -16.17 12.83
N ASP A 169 9.81 -15.42 13.44
CA ASP A 169 10.02 -13.97 13.38
C ASP A 169 10.26 -13.44 11.95
N TYR A 170 10.80 -14.26 11.06
CA TYR A 170 10.98 -13.91 9.65
C TYR A 170 9.83 -14.43 8.77
N VAL A 171 9.44 -15.70 8.96
CA VAL A 171 8.43 -16.39 8.14
C VAL A 171 7.06 -15.70 8.19
N VAL A 172 6.75 -14.96 9.25
CA VAL A 172 5.52 -14.15 9.33
C VAL A 172 5.40 -13.11 8.22
N PHE A 173 6.52 -12.56 7.71
CA PHE A 173 6.49 -11.63 6.58
C PHE A 173 6.03 -12.33 5.30
N GLU A 174 6.60 -13.51 5.00
CA GLU A 174 6.23 -14.31 3.83
C GLU A 174 4.76 -14.74 3.89
N LYS A 175 4.31 -15.25 5.04
CA LYS A 175 2.93 -15.66 5.26
C LYS A 175 1.94 -14.50 5.13
N LEU A 176 2.30 -13.31 5.62
CA LEU A 176 1.43 -12.14 5.55
C LEU A 176 1.35 -11.60 4.12
N ALA A 177 2.47 -11.54 3.41
CA ALA A 177 2.49 -11.18 2.00
C ALA A 177 1.64 -12.16 1.18
N GLU A 178 1.83 -13.47 1.35
CA GLU A 178 1.06 -14.51 0.67
C GLU A 178 -0.45 -14.36 0.95
N ALA A 179 -0.84 -14.26 2.22
CA ALA A 179 -2.24 -14.12 2.60
C ALA A 179 -2.92 -12.88 2.01
N THR A 180 -2.14 -11.81 1.75
CA THR A 180 -2.66 -10.53 1.26
C THR A 180 -2.45 -10.31 -0.23
N SER A 181 -1.99 -11.32 -0.97
CA SER A 181 -1.58 -11.19 -2.38
C SER A 181 -0.51 -10.10 -2.59
N GLY A 182 0.30 -9.87 -1.57
CA GLY A 182 1.48 -9.01 -1.62
C GLY A 182 2.73 -9.77 -2.03
N GLN A 183 3.90 -9.16 -1.82
CA GLN A 183 5.19 -9.70 -2.23
C GLN A 183 6.24 -9.49 -1.14
N VAL A 184 7.28 -10.34 -1.13
CA VAL A 184 8.49 -10.13 -0.33
C VAL A 184 9.65 -9.90 -1.28
N PHE A 185 10.28 -8.74 -1.16
CA PHE A 185 11.50 -8.40 -1.87
C PHE A 185 12.66 -8.49 -0.89
N ASN A 186 13.56 -9.45 -1.11
CA ASN A 186 14.85 -9.51 -0.44
C ASN A 186 15.85 -8.72 -1.28
N ILE A 187 16.32 -7.59 -0.76
CA ILE A 187 17.03 -6.58 -1.54
C ILE A 187 18.37 -6.31 -0.87
N GLU A 188 19.41 -6.09 -1.66
CA GLU A 188 20.66 -5.57 -1.13
C GLU A 188 20.47 -4.12 -0.68
N ARG A 189 21.15 -3.68 0.37
CA ARG A 189 21.00 -2.32 0.93
C ARG A 189 21.15 -1.20 -0.12
N GLN A 190 22.05 -1.38 -1.09
CA GLN A 190 22.27 -0.46 -2.22
C GLN A 190 21.15 -0.42 -3.28
N ASP A 191 20.23 -1.39 -3.26
CA ASP A 191 19.25 -1.62 -4.33
C ASP A 191 17.84 -1.17 -3.96
N VAL A 192 17.64 -0.56 -2.79
CA VAL A 192 16.33 -0.04 -2.34
C VAL A 192 15.71 0.90 -3.37
N ASN A 193 16.51 1.79 -3.97
CA ASN A 193 16.05 2.69 -5.03
C ASN A 193 15.44 1.95 -6.23
N LYS A 194 15.98 0.78 -6.62
CA LYS A 194 15.47 0.00 -7.76
C LYS A 194 14.05 -0.50 -7.50
N ILE A 195 13.76 -0.90 -6.26
CA ILE A 195 12.40 -1.35 -5.91
C ILE A 195 11.44 -0.16 -5.78
N ILE A 196 11.90 1.00 -5.31
CA ILE A 196 11.07 2.21 -5.33
C ILE A 196 10.74 2.60 -6.79
N ASP A 197 11.70 2.49 -7.71
CA ASP A 197 11.46 2.72 -9.13
C ASP A 197 10.46 1.70 -9.71
N TYR A 198 10.51 0.43 -9.29
CA TYR A 198 9.52 -0.58 -9.63
C TYR A 198 8.12 -0.26 -9.09
N ILE A 199 8.01 0.24 -7.86
CA ILE A 199 6.74 0.70 -7.26
C ILE A 199 6.17 1.86 -8.10
N ILE A 200 7.00 2.86 -8.42
CA ILE A 200 6.64 3.99 -9.26
C ILE A 200 6.14 3.52 -10.64
N ALA A 201 6.84 2.58 -11.27
CA ALA A 201 6.46 2.02 -12.55
C ALA A 201 5.14 1.25 -12.48
N SER A 202 4.90 0.51 -11.39
CA SER A 202 3.67 -0.24 -11.17
C SER A 202 2.46 0.67 -10.99
N ILE A 203 2.61 1.77 -10.26
CA ILE A 203 1.56 2.80 -10.12
C ILE A 203 1.21 3.40 -11.49
N LYS A 204 2.24 3.75 -12.28
CA LYS A 204 2.05 4.29 -13.64
C LYS A 204 1.41 3.25 -14.59
N HIS A 205 1.75 1.97 -14.49
CA HIS A 205 1.20 0.93 -15.36
C HIS A 205 -0.26 0.61 -15.05
N LYS A 206 -0.64 0.59 -13.75
CA LYS A 206 -2.05 0.43 -13.34
C LYS A 206 -2.96 1.47 -14.02
N LYS A 207 -2.47 2.71 -14.22
CA LYS A 207 -3.16 3.75 -14.99
C LYS A 207 -3.43 3.34 -16.44
N THR A 208 -2.42 2.82 -17.15
CA THR A 208 -2.54 2.46 -18.57
C THR A 208 -3.57 1.35 -18.78
N ILE A 209 -3.55 0.31 -17.93
CA ILE A 209 -4.54 -0.77 -17.99
C ILE A 209 -5.95 -0.22 -17.76
N LEU A 210 -6.15 0.61 -16.73
CA LEU A 210 -7.45 1.21 -16.46
C LEU A 210 -7.91 2.07 -17.64
N THR A 211 -7.01 2.86 -18.23
CA THR A 211 -7.32 3.69 -19.42
C THR A 211 -7.74 2.81 -20.60
N GLN A 212 -7.01 1.72 -20.89
CA GLN A 212 -7.37 0.80 -21.97
C GLN A 212 -8.71 0.10 -21.73
N LYS A 213 -8.97 -0.34 -20.49
CA LYS A 213 -10.25 -0.98 -20.12
C LYS A 213 -11.42 -0.01 -20.26
N THR A 214 -11.26 1.26 -19.85
CA THR A 214 -12.26 2.32 -20.03
C THR A 214 -12.46 2.66 -21.51
N LEU A 215 -11.39 2.68 -22.32
CA LEU A 215 -11.49 2.89 -23.77
C LEU A 215 -12.12 1.67 -24.50
N GLN A 216 -11.97 0.45 -23.96
CA GLN A 216 -12.59 -0.76 -24.51
C GLN A 216 -14.06 -0.94 -24.08
N SER A 217 -14.56 -0.19 -23.09
CA SER A 217 -15.95 -0.29 -22.63
C SER A 217 -16.99 0.52 -23.43
N SER A 218 -16.59 1.19 -24.52
CA SER A 218 -17.51 1.96 -25.37
C SER A 218 -17.60 1.52 -26.84
N ASP A 219 -16.89 0.48 -27.26
CA ASP A 219 -16.93 0.01 -28.67
C ASP A 219 -17.53 -1.40 -28.80
N VAL A 220 -18.75 -1.62 -28.30
CA VAL A 220 -19.64 -2.69 -28.80
C VAL A 220 -21.08 -2.19 -28.87
N SER A 221 -21.33 -1.27 -29.80
CA SER A 221 -22.57 -1.27 -30.58
C SER A 221 -22.33 -0.45 -31.83
N ASN A 222 -22.06 -1.14 -32.94
CA ASN A 222 -22.43 -0.81 -34.33
C ASN A 222 -21.37 -1.31 -35.32
N VAL A 223 -21.50 -2.56 -35.76
CA VAL A 223 -21.32 -2.92 -37.17
C VAL A 223 -22.37 -4.00 -37.49
N GLU A 224 -23.36 -3.57 -38.28
CA GLU A 224 -24.43 -4.30 -39.01
C GLU A 224 -25.24 -5.42 -38.34
#